data_AF-A0AAW9DJQ2-F1
#
_entry.id   AF-A0AAW9DJQ2-F1
#
_cell.length_a   1.000
_cell.length_b   1.000
_cell.length_c   1.000
_cell.angle_alpha   90.00
_cell.angle_beta   90.00
_cell.angle_gamma   90.00
#
_symmetry.space_group_name_H-M   'P 1'
#
loop_
_entity.id
_entity.type
_entity.pdbx_description
1 polymer ?
#
loop_
_entity_poly.entity_id
_entity_poly.type
_entity_poly.pdbx_seq_one_letter_code
_entity_poly.pdbx_strand_id
1 'polypeptide(L)'
;MARPIGIYEKATPKHFTWKERLEFAKELGFDFVEMSVDESDARLVRLEWTKEERLDLVKAIYETGVRIPTICFSGHRRYPLGSNDPALEAKSLETMKQCIELAQDLGVR
;
A
#
# COMPACT_ATOMS: atom_id res chain seq x y z
N MET A 1 17.89 -19.87 7.64
CA MET A 1 17.03 -18.98 6.83
C MET A 1 16.36 -18.00 7.78
N ALA A 2 16.62 -16.70 7.62
CA ALA A 2 15.80 -15.69 8.29
C ALA A 2 14.36 -15.80 7.74
N ARG A 3 13.36 -15.71 8.62
CA ARG A 3 11.94 -15.66 8.25
C ARG A 3 11.50 -14.21 8.47
N PRO A 4 11.37 -13.38 7.43
CA PRO A 4 10.97 -11.99 7.60
C PRO A 4 9.59 -11.92 8.27
N ILE A 5 9.47 -11.15 9.33
CA ILE A 5 8.22 -10.90 10.05
C ILE A 5 7.77 -9.48 9.74
N GLY A 6 6.54 -9.36 9.24
CA GLY A 6 5.95 -8.07 8.89
C GLY A 6 4.82 -7.67 9.83
N ILE A 7 4.53 -6.38 9.86
CA ILE A 7 3.34 -5.81 10.49
C ILE A 7 2.39 -5.27 9.43
N TYR A 8 1.09 -5.46 9.63
CA TYR A 8 0.09 -4.89 8.74
C TYR A 8 -0.10 -3.39 9.04
N GLU A 9 -0.25 -2.54 8.00
CA GLU A 9 -0.40 -1.08 8.16
C GLU A 9 -1.45 -0.71 9.23
N LYS A 10 -2.59 -1.40 9.27
CA LYS A 10 -3.70 -1.07 10.19
C LYS A 10 -3.43 -1.45 11.65
N ALA A 11 -2.32 -2.11 11.94
CA ALA A 11 -1.84 -2.32 13.31
C ALA A 11 -0.98 -1.14 13.82
N THR A 12 -0.75 -0.13 12.98
CA THR A 12 -0.03 1.10 13.35
C THR A 12 -1.00 2.28 13.53
N PRO A 13 -0.62 3.34 14.27
CA PRO A 13 -1.44 4.54 14.40
C PRO A 13 -1.83 5.17 13.06
N LYS A 14 -3.11 5.55 12.92
CA LYS A 14 -3.67 6.07 11.67
C LYS A 14 -3.11 7.45 11.26
N HIS A 15 -2.68 8.25 12.23
CA HIS A 15 -2.19 9.61 12.00
C HIS A 15 -0.72 9.65 11.54
N PHE A 16 -0.02 8.51 11.55
CA PHE A 16 1.37 8.46 11.11
C PHE A 16 1.48 8.72 9.61
N THR A 17 2.44 9.56 9.26
CA THR A 17 3.07 9.58 7.95
C THR A 17 3.71 8.22 7.65
N TRP A 18 4.08 7.97 6.40
CA TRP A 18 4.75 6.72 6.07
C TRP A 18 6.12 6.58 6.71
N LYS A 19 6.88 7.67 6.84
CA LYS A 19 8.18 7.65 7.52
C LYS A 19 8.04 7.26 8.98
N GLU A 20 7.16 7.92 9.73
CA GLU A 20 6.88 7.58 11.13
C GLU A 20 6.39 6.14 11.28
N ARG A 21 5.57 5.65 10.35
CA ARG A 21 5.09 4.26 10.35
C ARG A 21 6.23 3.25 10.17
N LEU A 22 7.16 3.53 9.27
CA LEU A 22 8.32 2.67 9.01
C LEU A 22 9.33 2.72 10.18
N GLU A 23 9.55 3.88 10.77
CA GLU A 23 10.35 4.05 11.99
C GLU A 23 9.75 3.27 13.16
N PHE A 24 8.44 3.37 13.36
CA PHE A 24 7.72 2.61 14.38
C PHE A 24 7.83 1.09 14.16
N ALA A 25 7.68 0.62 12.93
CA ALA A 25 7.87 -0.80 12.60
C ALA A 25 9.31 -1.27 12.89
N LYS A 26 10.30 -0.43 12.59
CA LYS A 26 11.72 -0.69 12.89
C LYS A 26 11.98 -0.81 14.38
N GLU A 27 11.45 0.13 15.18
CA GLU A 27 11.59 0.13 16.64
C GLU A 27 11.00 -1.13 17.29
N LEU A 28 9.91 -1.64 16.72
CA LEU A 28 9.28 -2.89 17.16
C LEU A 28 9.96 -4.16 16.62
N GLY A 29 11.00 -4.03 15.79
CA GLY A 29 11.75 -5.15 15.25
C GLY A 29 11.09 -5.89 14.10
N PHE A 30 10.15 -5.26 13.38
CA PHE A 30 9.58 -5.82 12.15
C PHE A 30 10.51 -5.59 10.95
N ASP A 31 10.57 -6.57 10.05
CA ASP A 31 11.37 -6.50 8.83
C ASP A 31 10.69 -5.71 7.71
N PHE A 32 9.36 -5.62 7.75
CA PHE A 32 8.56 -4.94 6.73
C PHE A 32 7.17 -4.52 7.20
N VAL A 33 6.53 -3.66 6.41
CA VAL A 33 5.12 -3.29 6.55
C VAL A 33 4.35 -3.72 5.30
N GLU A 34 3.17 -4.33 5.46
CA GLU A 34 2.25 -4.54 4.34
C GLU A 34 1.31 -3.33 4.19
N MET A 35 1.31 -2.70 3.02
CA MET A 35 0.45 -1.56 2.71
C MET A 35 -1.00 -2.00 2.48
N SER A 36 -1.96 -1.23 2.96
CA SER A 36 -3.38 -1.42 2.65
C SER A 36 -3.83 -0.46 1.55
N VAL A 37 -4.50 -0.96 0.52
CA VAL A 37 -5.38 -0.16 -0.34
C VAL A 37 -6.78 -0.75 -0.15
N ASP A 38 -7.54 -0.18 0.78
CA ASP A 38 -8.85 -0.69 1.17
C ASP A 38 -10.00 0.09 0.53
N GLU A 39 -11.22 -0.13 1.02
CA GLU A 39 -12.46 0.45 0.48
C GLU A 39 -12.62 1.95 0.80
N SER A 40 -11.80 2.49 1.71
CA SER A 40 -11.90 3.89 2.15
C SER A 40 -11.26 4.83 1.15
N ASP A 41 -11.90 5.98 0.92
CA ASP A 41 -11.38 7.01 0.01
C ASP A 41 -9.96 7.45 0.40
N ALA A 42 -9.68 7.52 1.71
CA ALA A 42 -8.37 7.88 2.26
C ALA A 42 -7.24 6.91 1.89
N ARG A 43 -7.53 5.64 1.55
CA ARG A 43 -6.52 4.69 1.06
C ARG A 43 -6.61 4.45 -0.43
N LEU A 44 -7.78 4.58 -1.04
CA LEU A 44 -7.94 4.52 -2.49
C LEU A 44 -7.21 5.66 -3.21
N VAL A 45 -7.15 6.86 -2.61
CA VAL A 45 -6.42 8.01 -3.17
C VAL A 45 -4.94 7.72 -3.43
N ARG A 46 -4.35 6.70 -2.79
CA ARG A 46 -2.97 6.26 -3.05
C ARG A 46 -2.75 5.78 -4.48
N LEU A 47 -3.79 5.26 -5.13
CA LEU A 47 -3.77 4.87 -6.55
C LEU A 47 -3.54 6.09 -7.45
N GLU A 48 -3.90 7.28 -6.98
CA GLU A 48 -3.83 8.56 -7.68
C GLU A 48 -2.66 9.43 -7.20
N TRP A 49 -1.83 8.93 -6.28
CA TRP A 49 -0.64 9.64 -5.83
C TRP A 49 0.25 10.06 -6.99
N THR A 50 0.74 11.28 -6.88
CA THR A 50 1.74 11.86 -7.75
C THR A 50 3.06 11.08 -7.66
N LYS A 51 3.90 11.22 -8.69
CA LYS A 51 5.24 10.63 -8.68
C LYS A 51 6.11 11.13 -7.52
N GLU A 52 5.89 12.36 -7.07
CA GLU A 52 6.60 12.93 -5.92
C GLU A 52 6.21 12.25 -4.61
N GLU A 53 4.90 12.07 -4.35
CA GLU A 53 4.42 11.32 -3.18
C GLU A 53 4.91 9.86 -3.16
N ARG A 54 4.91 9.20 -4.33
CA ARG A 54 5.44 7.84 -4.47
C ARG A 54 6.95 7.82 -4.20
N LEU A 55 7.70 8.78 -4.73
CA LEU A 55 9.14 8.90 -4.51
C LEU A 55 9.49 9.16 -3.04
N ASP A 56 8.71 9.98 -2.34
CA ASP A 56 8.92 10.25 -0.93
C ASP A 56 8.72 9.02 -0.05
N LEU A 57 7.77 8.15 -0.41
CA LEU A 57 7.65 6.84 0.22
C LEU A 57 8.88 5.96 -0.04
N VAL A 58 9.38 5.93 -1.27
CA VAL A 58 10.60 5.16 -1.62
C VAL A 58 11.82 5.68 -0.83
N LYS A 59 11.97 7.00 -0.68
CA LYS A 59 13.02 7.59 0.18
C LYS A 59 12.86 7.14 1.62
N ALA A 60 11.65 7.14 2.18
CA ALA A 60 11.40 6.70 3.55
C ALA A 60 11.74 5.20 3.74
N ILE A 61 11.44 4.34 2.76
CA ILE A 61 11.86 2.93 2.76
C ILE A 61 13.39 2.83 2.82
N TYR A 62 14.10 3.61 2.01
CA TYR A 62 15.57 3.60 1.97
C TYR A 62 16.20 4.13 3.27
N GLU A 63 15.68 5.24 3.81
CA GLU A 63 16.16 5.87 5.04
C GLU A 63 15.97 4.97 6.28
N THR A 64 14.82 4.32 6.39
CA THR A 64 14.50 3.48 7.55
C THR A 64 15.10 2.08 7.44
N GLY A 65 15.23 1.56 6.22
CA GLY A 65 15.60 0.17 5.94
C GLY A 65 14.43 -0.82 6.06
N VAL A 66 13.22 -0.34 6.37
CA VAL A 66 12.01 -1.18 6.48
C VAL A 66 11.28 -1.20 5.14
N ARG A 67 11.07 -2.40 4.60
CA ARG A 67 10.50 -2.57 3.26
C ARG A 67 8.97 -2.50 3.28
N ILE A 68 8.39 -2.24 2.11
CA ILE A 68 6.96 -2.47 1.82
C ILE A 68 6.86 -3.47 0.66
N PRO A 69 6.98 -4.78 0.92
CA PRO A 69 7.06 -5.78 -0.13
C PRO A 69 5.70 -6.17 -0.70
N THR A 70 4.59 -5.88 -0.03
CA THR A 70 3.24 -6.30 -0.44
C THR A 70 2.21 -5.18 -0.27
N ILE A 71 1.19 -5.21 -1.13
CA ILE A 71 -0.03 -4.41 -1.00
C ILE A 71 -1.22 -5.36 -0.83
N CYS A 72 -1.96 -5.20 0.27
CA CYS A 72 -3.29 -5.77 0.43
C CYS A 72 -4.32 -4.87 -0.26
N PHE A 73 -4.68 -5.22 -1.50
CA PHE A 73 -5.69 -4.48 -2.27
C PHE A 73 -7.11 -5.00 -2.00
N SER A 74 -7.65 -4.65 -0.83
CA SER A 74 -9.02 -4.98 -0.43
C SER A 74 -10.07 -4.02 -0.99
N GLY A 75 -9.66 -2.98 -1.74
CA GLY A 75 -10.56 -2.07 -2.46
C GLY A 75 -11.50 -2.76 -3.45
N HIS A 76 -11.14 -3.95 -3.95
CA HIS A 76 -12.02 -4.79 -4.76
C HIS A 76 -13.28 -5.29 -4.02
N ARG A 77 -13.37 -5.15 -2.69
CA ARG A 77 -14.65 -5.36 -2.00
C ARG A 77 -15.68 -4.28 -2.37
N ARG A 78 -15.24 -3.04 -2.59
CA ARG A 78 -16.07 -1.90 -3.06
C ARG A 78 -16.23 -1.89 -4.58
N TYR A 79 -15.18 -2.28 -5.32
CA TYR A 79 -15.18 -2.38 -6.77
C TYR A 79 -14.89 -3.81 -7.21
N PRO A 80 -15.86 -4.73 -7.13
CA PRO A 80 -15.62 -6.13 -7.41
C PRO A 80 -15.50 -6.39 -8.92
N LEU A 81 -14.47 -7.15 -9.30
CA LEU A 81 -14.23 -7.54 -10.69
C LEU A 81 -15.37 -8.38 -11.28
N GLY A 82 -16.06 -9.17 -10.45
CA GLY A 82 -17.20 -9.99 -10.86
C GLY A 82 -18.55 -9.27 -10.79
N SER A 83 -18.58 -7.93 -10.82
CA SER A 83 -19.84 -7.17 -10.79
C SER A 83 -20.65 -7.39 -12.07
N ASN A 84 -21.98 -7.51 -11.94
CA ASN A 84 -22.89 -7.47 -13.10
C ASN A 84 -23.15 -6.03 -13.59
N ASP A 85 -22.71 -5.02 -12.84
CA ASP A 85 -22.74 -3.63 -13.27
C ASP A 85 -21.47 -3.33 -14.08
N PRO A 86 -21.59 -3.05 -15.40
CA PRO A 86 -20.43 -2.79 -16.26
C PRO A 86 -19.59 -1.59 -15.82
N ALA A 87 -20.19 -0.59 -15.16
CA ALA A 87 -19.45 0.57 -14.66
C ALA A 87 -18.56 0.19 -13.47
N LEU A 88 -19.04 -0.69 -12.58
CA LEU A 88 -18.25 -1.20 -11.46
C LEU A 88 -17.16 -2.17 -11.91
N GLU A 89 -17.43 -3.04 -12.88
CA GLU A 89 -16.41 -3.91 -13.48
C GLU A 89 -15.30 -3.07 -14.13
N ALA A 90 -15.66 -2.07 -14.93
CA ALA A 90 -14.70 -1.17 -15.56
C ALA A 90 -13.84 -0.43 -14.51
N LYS A 91 -14.47 0.05 -13.41
CA LYS A 91 -13.74 0.68 -12.30
C LYS A 91 -12.81 -0.29 -11.57
N SER A 92 -13.21 -1.55 -11.41
CA SER A 92 -12.35 -2.59 -10.83
C SER A 92 -11.08 -2.79 -11.68
N LEU A 93 -11.23 -2.92 -13.01
CA LEU A 93 -10.10 -3.08 -13.92
C LEU A 93 -9.17 -1.84 -13.92
N GLU A 94 -9.75 -0.64 -13.91
CA GLU A 94 -9.01 0.62 -13.80
C GLU A 94 -8.18 0.66 -12.52
N THR A 95 -8.81 0.42 -11.37
CA THR A 95 -8.13 0.47 -10.06
C THR A 95 -7.08 -0.63 -9.91
N MET A 96 -7.30 -1.82 -10.50
CA MET A 96 -6.29 -2.88 -10.54
C MET A 96 -5.05 -2.44 -11.35
N LYS A 97 -5.25 -1.81 -12.51
CA LYS A 97 -4.15 -1.25 -13.31
C LYS A 97 -3.38 -0.20 -12.52
N GLN A 98 -4.07 0.74 -11.88
CA GLN A 98 -3.43 1.75 -11.02
C GLN A 98 -2.67 1.12 -9.85
N CYS A 99 -3.18 0.03 -9.27
CA CYS A 99 -2.50 -0.67 -8.17
C CYS A 99 -1.21 -1.35 -8.66
N ILE A 100 -1.20 -1.88 -9.88
CA ILE A 100 0.02 -2.43 -10.51
C ILE A 100 1.04 -1.32 -10.74
N GLU A 101 0.62 -0.18 -11.30
CA GLU A 101 1.50 0.97 -11.52
C GLU A 101 2.07 1.51 -10.20
N LEU A 102 1.24 1.58 -9.15
CA LEU A 102 1.68 1.93 -7.80
C LEU A 102 2.72 0.94 -7.28
N ALA A 103 2.49 -0.37 -7.44
CA ALA A 103 3.42 -1.40 -7.03
C ALA A 103 4.78 -1.29 -7.76
N GLN A 104 4.76 -1.00 -9.06
CA GLN A 104 5.96 -0.78 -9.87
C GLN A 104 6.77 0.42 -9.38
N ASP A 105 6.11 1.56 -9.15
CA ASP A 105 6.77 2.79 -8.69
C ASP A 105 7.36 2.66 -7.28
N LEU A 106 6.71 1.89 -6.39
CA LEU A 106 7.14 1.69 -5.02
C LEU A 106 8.12 0.52 -4.82
N GLY A 107 8.31 -0.33 -5.83
CA GLY A 107 9.15 -1.53 -5.72
C GLY A 107 8.53 -2.67 -4.88
N VAL A 108 7.20 -2.74 -4.86
CA VAL A 108 6.41 -3.83 -4.24
C VAL A 108 6.55 -5.10 -5.10
N ARG A 109 6.52 -6.30 -4.49
CA ARG A 109 6.74 -7.59 -5.16
C ARG A 109 5.48 -8.44 -5.28
#